data_AF-A0A4R0ZQ05-F1
#
_entry.id   AF-A0A4R0ZQ05-F1
#
_cell.length_a   1.000
_cell.length_b   1.000
_cell.length_c   1.000
_cell.angle_alpha   90.00
_cell.angle_beta   90.00
_cell.angle_gamma   90.00
#
_symmetry.space_group_name_H-M   'P 1'
#
loop_
_entity.id
_entity.type
_entity.pdbx_description
1 polymer ?
#
loop_
_entity_poly.entity_id
_entity_poly.type
_entity_poly.pdbx_seq_one_letter_code
_entity_poly.pdbx_strand_id
1 'polypeptide(L)'
;MRPIDEIILKTQRLKDLLAQVPEEPTYDTWMDQIHELLDDREQLLSAHGPDLEATDQTVIRQLVDDSHKIARLIEAEHQRLGMTLGTTRQERKTVKSYVDPYEDVDSNFSGLFDQQT
;
A
#
# COMPACT_ATOMS: atom_id res chain seq x y z
N MET A 1 -16.48 23.84 -17.57
CA MET A 1 -16.25 23.74 -16.12
C MET A 1 -15.17 24.74 -15.74
N ARG A 2 -15.14 25.23 -14.49
CA ARG A 2 -13.99 26.00 -14.02
C ARG A 2 -12.86 25.00 -13.69
N PRO A 3 -11.57 25.37 -13.87
CA PRO A 3 -10.46 24.47 -13.57
C PRO A 3 -10.48 23.92 -12.13
N ILE A 4 -10.92 24.75 -11.17
CA ILE A 4 -11.06 24.31 -9.77
C ILE A 4 -12.09 23.18 -9.60
N ASP A 5 -13.15 23.14 -10.43
CA ASP A 5 -14.19 22.12 -10.32
C ASP A 5 -13.60 20.74 -10.70
N GLU A 6 -12.65 20.69 -11.64
CA GLU A 6 -11.94 19.46 -12.03
C GLU A 6 -10.97 19.00 -10.93
N ILE A 7 -10.24 19.93 -10.33
CA ILE A 7 -9.34 19.64 -9.21
C ILE A 7 -10.11 19.09 -8.01
N ILE A 8 -11.28 19.67 -7.69
CA ILE A 8 -12.16 19.17 -6.63
C ILE A 8 -12.65 17.77 -6.96
N LEU A 9 -13.09 17.53 -8.19
CA LEU A 9 -13.58 16.21 -8.62
C LEU A 9 -12.50 15.13 -8.46
N LYS A 10 -11.27 15.40 -8.92
CA LYS A 10 -10.13 14.49 -8.79
C LYS A 10 -9.78 14.24 -7.33
N THR A 11 -9.77 15.29 -6.51
CA THR A 11 -9.50 15.20 -5.07
C THR A 11 -10.55 14.34 -4.36
N GLN A 12 -11.83 14.50 -4.70
CA GLN A 12 -12.89 13.69 -4.10
C GLN A 12 -12.81 12.23 -4.53
N ARG A 13 -12.52 11.96 -5.81
CA ARG A 13 -12.32 10.60 -6.31
C ARG A 13 -11.14 9.90 -5.63
N LEU A 14 -10.04 10.61 -5.39
CA LEU A 14 -8.90 10.09 -4.60
C LEU A 14 -9.32 9.72 -3.17
N LYS A 15 -10.10 10.58 -2.50
CA LYS A 15 -10.61 10.29 -1.15
C LYS A 15 -11.47 9.03 -1.13
N ASP A 16 -12.35 8.88 -2.13
CA ASP A 16 -13.27 7.74 -2.21
C ASP A 16 -12.53 6.42 -2.48
N LEU A 17 -11.50 6.45 -3.33
CA LEU A 17 -10.63 5.29 -3.60
C LEU A 17 -9.76 4.93 -2.39
N LEU A 18 -9.15 5.92 -1.74
CA LEU A 18 -8.31 5.70 -0.55
C LEU A 18 -9.11 5.28 0.69
N ALA A 19 -10.41 5.54 0.72
CA ALA A 19 -11.29 5.03 1.77
C ALA A 19 -11.57 3.52 1.64
N GLN A 20 -11.31 2.93 0.47
CA GLN A 20 -11.63 1.54 0.14
C GLN A 20 -10.37 0.85 -0.39
N VAL A 21 -9.45 0.51 0.51
CA VAL A 21 -8.27 -0.28 0.17
C VAL A 21 -8.72 -1.73 -0.12
N PRO A 22 -8.57 -2.23 -1.36
CA PRO A 22 -8.97 -3.58 -1.69
C PRO A 22 -7.91 -4.61 -1.28
N GLU A 23 -8.28 -5.87 -1.29
CA GLU A 23 -7.34 -7.00 -1.20
C GLU A 23 -6.85 -7.42 -2.60
N GLU A 24 -5.86 -8.31 -2.62
CA GLU A 24 -5.42 -8.98 -3.85
C GLU A 24 -6.58 -9.76 -4.50
N PRO A 25 -6.68 -9.81 -5.84
CA PRO A 25 -5.69 -9.38 -6.84
C PRO A 25 -5.89 -7.95 -7.37
N THR A 26 -6.88 -7.22 -6.83
CA THR A 26 -7.27 -5.90 -7.35
C THR A 26 -6.41 -4.75 -6.81
N TYR A 27 -5.47 -5.06 -5.91
CA TYR A 27 -4.61 -4.08 -5.24
C TYR A 27 -3.74 -3.30 -6.23
N ASP A 28 -3.07 -3.99 -7.15
CA ASP A 28 -2.19 -3.35 -8.14
C ASP A 28 -2.97 -2.37 -9.03
N THR A 29 -4.14 -2.79 -9.54
CA THR A 29 -5.00 -1.92 -10.37
C THR A 29 -5.52 -0.72 -9.59
N TRP A 30 -5.83 -0.88 -8.30
CA TRP A 30 -6.22 0.22 -7.43
C TRP A 30 -5.08 1.20 -7.19
N MET A 31 -3.86 0.70 -7.00
CA MET A 31 -2.66 1.52 -6.83
C MET A 31 -2.35 2.34 -8.10
N ASP A 32 -2.47 1.72 -9.28
CA ASP A 32 -2.30 2.40 -10.56
C ASP A 32 -3.32 3.54 -10.74
N GLN A 33 -4.59 3.30 -10.38
CA GLN A 33 -5.63 4.33 -10.42
C GLN A 33 -5.34 5.50 -9.47
N ILE A 34 -4.77 5.23 -8.30
CA ILE A 34 -4.37 6.28 -7.36
C ILE A 34 -3.23 7.11 -7.95
N HIS A 35 -2.21 6.48 -8.53
CA HIS A 35 -1.10 7.19 -9.17
C HIS A 35 -1.59 8.06 -10.33
N GLU A 36 -2.40 7.52 -11.24
CA GLU A 36 -2.97 8.27 -12.35
C GLU A 36 -3.74 9.51 -11.87
N LEU A 37 -4.57 9.35 -10.83
CA LEU A 37 -5.33 10.47 -10.27
C LEU A 37 -4.47 11.51 -9.55
N LEU A 38 -3.37 11.09 -8.91
CA LEU A 38 -2.42 12.01 -8.30
C LEU A 38 -1.67 12.82 -9.36
N ASP A 39 -1.21 12.17 -10.42
CA ASP A 39 -0.50 12.80 -11.54
C ASP A 39 -1.41 13.78 -12.29
N ASP A 40 -2.63 13.36 -12.64
CA ASP A 40 -3.66 14.22 -13.26
C ASP A 40 -3.92 15.48 -12.41
N ARG A 41 -4.04 15.29 -11.10
CA ARG A 41 -4.32 16.37 -10.16
C ARG A 41 -3.14 17.34 -10.07
N GLU A 42 -1.92 16.83 -10.03
CA GLU A 42 -0.71 17.66 -10.00
C GLU A 42 -0.56 18.48 -11.28
N GLN A 43 -0.86 17.87 -12.43
CA GLN A 43 -0.86 18.56 -13.72
C GLN A 43 -1.90 19.69 -13.74
N LEU A 44 -3.12 19.45 -13.25
CA LEU A 44 -4.15 20.47 -13.14
C LEU A 44 -3.76 21.61 -12.19
N LEU A 45 -3.19 21.28 -11.03
CA LEU A 45 -2.70 22.29 -10.08
C LEU A 45 -1.57 23.13 -10.67
N SER A 46 -0.64 22.51 -11.41
CA SER A 46 0.45 23.21 -12.08
C SER A 46 -0.05 24.11 -13.22
N ALA A 47 -1.04 23.65 -13.99
CA ALA A 47 -1.58 24.39 -15.12
C ALA A 47 -2.48 25.56 -14.70
N HIS A 48 -3.23 25.41 -13.61
CA HIS A 48 -4.26 26.35 -13.19
C HIS A 48 -4.01 27.01 -11.83
N GLY A 49 -2.85 26.78 -11.22
CA GLY A 49 -2.46 27.39 -9.95
C GLY A 49 -2.70 28.91 -9.86
N PRO A 50 -2.30 29.71 -10.87
CA PRO A 50 -2.58 31.14 -10.89
C PRO A 50 -4.08 31.48 -10.92
N ASP A 51 -4.90 30.67 -11.59
CA ASP A 51 -6.35 30.87 -11.67
C ASP A 51 -7.04 30.57 -10.33
N LEU A 52 -6.40 29.77 -9.47
CA LEU A 52 -6.91 29.46 -8.13
C LEU A 52 -6.82 30.65 -7.19
N GLU A 53 -5.88 31.59 -7.38
CA GLU A 53 -5.75 32.78 -6.52
C GLU A 53 -7.00 33.68 -6.56
N ALA A 54 -7.70 33.67 -7.69
CA ALA A 54 -8.96 34.41 -7.88
C ALA A 54 -10.19 33.66 -7.34
N THR A 55 -10.02 32.45 -6.80
CA THR A 55 -11.12 31.61 -6.34
C THR A 55 -11.44 31.83 -4.85
N ASP A 56 -12.66 31.48 -4.43
CA ASP A 56 -13.12 31.54 -3.05
C ASP A 56 -12.15 30.82 -2.10
N GLN A 57 -11.61 31.56 -1.13
CA GLN A 57 -10.67 31.07 -0.12
C GLN A 57 -11.22 29.89 0.68
N THR A 58 -12.54 29.81 0.86
CA THR A 58 -13.20 28.71 1.57
C THR A 58 -13.01 27.40 0.81
N VAL A 59 -13.13 27.45 -0.52
CA VAL A 59 -12.96 26.28 -1.40
C VAL A 59 -11.51 25.84 -1.41
N ILE A 60 -10.58 26.79 -1.49
CA ILE A 60 -9.13 26.49 -1.43
C ILE A 60 -8.76 25.84 -0.09
N ARG A 61 -9.29 26.36 1.03
CA ARG A 61 -9.02 25.77 2.35
C ARG A 61 -9.54 24.34 2.45
N GLN A 62 -10.76 24.09 1.96
CA GLN A 62 -11.31 22.73 1.92
C GLN A 62 -10.43 21.79 1.07
N LEU A 63 -9.92 22.27 -0.07
CA LEU A 63 -9.04 21.50 -0.93
C LEU A 63 -7.71 21.14 -0.24
N VAL A 64 -7.14 22.08 0.52
CA VAL A 64 -5.94 21.84 1.33
C VAL A 64 -6.21 20.82 2.42
N ASP A 65 -7.33 20.94 3.14
CA ASP A 65 -7.72 19.98 4.19
C ASP A 65 -7.91 18.57 3.62
N ASP A 66 -8.55 18.47 2.45
CA ASP A 66 -8.71 17.21 1.73
C ASP A 66 -7.36 16.63 1.28
N SER A 67 -6.41 17.48 0.86
CA SER A 67 -5.04 17.06 0.51
C SER A 67 -4.32 16.46 1.71
N HIS A 68 -4.42 17.09 2.88
CA HIS A 68 -3.85 16.56 4.11
C HIS A 68 -4.49 15.23 4.51
N LYS A 69 -5.80 15.07 4.30
CA LYS A 69 -6.50 13.81 4.55
C LYS A 69 -6.00 12.70 3.62
N ILE A 70 -5.85 12.98 2.33
CA ILE A 70 -5.29 12.05 1.34
C ILE A 70 -3.89 11.60 1.78
N ALA A 71 -3.01 12.54 2.14
CA ALA A 71 -1.66 12.22 2.58
C ALA A 71 -1.63 11.28 3.80
N ARG A 72 -2.53 11.48 4.78
CA ARG A 72 -2.65 10.59 5.94
C ARG A 72 -3.13 9.19 5.57
N LEU A 73 -4.04 9.06 4.60
CA LEU A 73 -4.53 7.75 4.15
C LEU A 73 -3.42 6.98 3.43
N ILE A 74 -2.65 7.65 2.57
CA ILE A 74 -1.49 7.06 1.88
C ILE A 74 -0.43 6.62 2.90
N GLU A 75 -0.12 7.46 3.89
CA GLU A 75 0.84 7.11 4.95
C GLU A 75 0.38 5.89 5.77
N ALA A 76 -0.91 5.83 6.13
CA ALA A 76 -1.46 4.68 6.85
C ALA A 76 -1.32 3.39 6.04
N GLU A 77 -1.55 3.45 4.73
CA GLU A 77 -1.38 2.31 3.84
C GLU A 77 0.09 1.90 3.70
N HIS A 78 1.01 2.86 3.60
CA HIS A 78 2.45 2.59 3.59
C HIS A 78 2.90 1.86 4.87
N GLN A 79 2.41 2.30 6.03
CA GLN A 79 2.68 1.65 7.32
C GLN A 79 2.12 0.23 7.36
N ARG A 80 0.90 0.01 6.84
CA ARG A 80 0.28 -1.32 6.74
C ARG A 80 1.14 -2.27 5.91
N LEU A 81 1.59 -1.84 4.73
CA LEU A 81 2.50 -2.63 3.88
C LEU A 81 3.82 -2.95 4.60
N GLY A 82 4.39 -1.98 5.33
CA GLY A 82 5.60 -2.17 6.12
C GLY A 82 5.43 -3.24 7.21
N MET A 83 4.29 -3.27 7.89
CA MET A 83 3.97 -4.31 8.88
C MET A 83 3.84 -5.69 8.23
N THR A 84 3.10 -5.80 7.12
CA THR A 84 2.93 -7.07 6.39
C THR A 84 4.28 -7.62 5.91
N LEU A 85 5.18 -6.77 5.39
CA LEU A 85 6.52 -7.21 4.99
C LEU A 85 7.35 -7.69 6.20
N GLY A 86 7.20 -7.01 7.34
CA GLY A 86 7.82 -7.39 8.61
C GLY A 86 7.38 -8.77 9.09
N THR A 87 6.08 -9.06 9.07
CA THR A 87 5.53 -10.37 9.47
C THR A 87 5.96 -11.47 8.51
N THR A 88 5.90 -11.25 7.20
CA THR A 88 6.40 -12.23 6.21
C THR A 88 7.88 -12.53 6.39
N ARG A 89 8.71 -11.53 6.76
CA ARG A 89 10.13 -11.75 7.05
C ARG A 89 10.33 -12.56 8.34
N GLN A 90 9.51 -12.34 9.37
CA GLN A 90 9.52 -13.10 10.61
C GLN A 90 9.14 -14.57 10.35
N GLU A 91 8.09 -14.80 9.57
CA GLU A 91 7.63 -16.14 9.16
C GLU A 91 8.71 -16.89 8.38
N ARG A 92 9.41 -16.23 7.44
CA ARG A 92 10.54 -16.85 6.75
C ARG A 92 11.69 -17.22 7.68
N LYS A 93 11.93 -16.45 8.75
CA LYS A 93 12.94 -16.79 9.77
C LYS A 93 12.50 -17.97 10.63
N THR A 94 11.23 -18.04 11.04
CA THR A 94 10.72 -19.17 11.83
C THR A 94 10.67 -20.45 11.01
N VAL A 95 10.30 -20.39 9.72
CA VAL A 95 10.36 -21.53 8.79
C VAL A 95 11.81 -22.02 8.60
N LYS A 96 12.79 -21.13 8.48
CA LYS A 96 14.21 -21.53 8.44
C LYS A 96 14.74 -22.06 9.79
N SER A 97 14.11 -21.68 10.89
CA SER A 97 14.50 -22.13 12.24
C SER A 97 13.83 -23.45 12.62
N TYR A 98 12.70 -23.79 12.01
CA TYR A 98 12.04 -25.07 12.18
C TYR A 98 12.62 -26.05 11.16
N VAL A 99 13.80 -26.56 11.49
CA VAL A 99 14.34 -27.80 10.91
C VAL A 99 13.85 -28.90 11.83
N ASP A 100 13.09 -29.87 11.31
CA ASP A 100 12.64 -31.02 12.09
C ASP A 100 13.88 -31.80 12.57
N PRO A 101 14.16 -31.87 13.90
CA PRO A 101 15.33 -32.56 14.41
C PRO A 101 15.28 -34.08 14.19
N TYR A 102 14.18 -34.62 13.66
CA TYR A 102 14.02 -36.04 13.35
C TYR A 102 14.09 -36.37 11.85
N GLU A 103 14.21 -35.39 10.94
CA GLU A 103 14.32 -35.69 9.49
C GLU A 103 15.60 -36.48 9.14
N ASP A 104 16.69 -36.31 9.90
CA ASP A 104 17.97 -36.97 9.63
C ASP A 104 18.13 -38.35 10.32
N VAL A 105 17.14 -38.84 11.07
CA VAL A 105 17.29 -40.04 11.91
C VAL A 105 17.07 -41.35 11.13
N ASP A 106 16.45 -41.30 9.95
CA ASP A 106 16.08 -42.51 9.20
C ASP A 106 17.18 -43.12 8.30
N SER A 107 18.33 -42.45 8.12
CA SER A 107 19.35 -42.92 7.16
C SER A 107 20.53 -43.69 7.76
N ASN A 108 20.74 -43.69 9.09
CA ASN A 108 21.94 -44.29 9.70
C ASN A 108 21.68 -45.30 10.84
N PHE A 109 20.43 -45.55 11.25
CA PHE A 109 20.15 -46.44 12.39
C PHE A 109 20.03 -47.94 12.01
N SER A 110 19.99 -48.28 10.72
CA SER A 110 19.76 -49.66 10.25
C SER A 110 20.99 -50.59 10.28
N GLY A 111 22.19 -50.09 10.60
CA GLY A 111 23.45 -50.85 10.51
C GLY A 111 23.93 -51.54 11.80
N LEU A 112 23.29 -51.29 12.95
CA LEU A 112 23.82 -51.69 14.27
C LEU A 112 23.19 -52.96 14.86
N PHE A 113 22.21 -53.59 14.20
CA PHE A 113 21.49 -54.75 14.74
C PHE A 113 21.84 -56.10 14.09
N ASP A 114 22.78 -56.15 13.14
CA ASP A 114 23.15 -57.40 12.47
C ASP A 114 24.56 -57.89 12.86
N GLN A 115 24.82 -58.03 14.16
CA GLN A 115 25.89 -58.88 14.67
C GLN A 115 25.51 -59.48 16.02
N GLN A 116 25.00 -60.72 15.99
CA GLN A 116 25.49 -61.87 16.78
C GLN A 116 24.54 -63.06 16.58
N THR A 117 24.92 -63.94 15.65
CA THR A 117 24.70 -65.39 15.78
C THR A 117 25.99 -66.03 16.25
#